data_AF-A8S8S4-F1
#
_entry.id   AF-A8S8S4-F1
#
_cell.length_a   1.000
_cell.length_b   1.000
_cell.length_c   1.000
_cell.angle_alpha   90.00
_cell.angle_beta   90.00
_cell.angle_gamma   90.00
#
_symmetry.space_group_name_H-M   'P 1'
#
loop_
_entity.id
_entity.type
_entity.pdbx_description
1 polymer ?
#
loop_
_entity_poly.entity_id
_entity_poly.type
_entity_poly.pdbx_seq_one_letter_code
_entity_poly.pdbx_strand_id
1 'polypeptide(L)'
;MVTLERRLEKVLYGFSYAVTDQTLKINTEKKVISLNLQIDTDICSMYEYFEIFLQRMLMCRGAADMLGATFKLTANGAKVL
;
A
#
# COMPACT_ATOMS: atom_id res chain seq x y z
N MET A 1 13.90 -9.58 -8.10
CA MET A 1 12.78 -9.52 -7.14
C MET A 1 13.16 -8.79 -5.84
N VAL A 2 14.29 -9.11 -5.20
CA VAL A 2 14.77 -8.45 -3.95
C VAL A 2 14.84 -6.89 -4.04
N THR A 3 15.28 -6.35 -5.18
CA THR A 3 15.36 -4.89 -5.38
C THR A 3 13.98 -4.20 -5.44
N LEU A 4 12.93 -4.95 -5.79
CA LEU A 4 11.57 -4.45 -5.92
C LEU A 4 10.87 -4.41 -4.56
N GLU A 5 11.06 -5.46 -3.74
CA GLU A 5 10.65 -5.45 -2.32
C GLU A 5 11.27 -4.26 -1.60
N ARG A 6 12.60 -4.07 -1.69
CA ARG A 6 13.28 -2.93 -1.07
C ARG A 6 12.80 -1.56 -1.57
N ARG A 7 12.38 -1.46 -2.84
CA ARG A 7 11.85 -0.21 -3.42
C ARG A 7 10.43 0.07 -2.93
N LEU A 8 9.56 -0.94 -2.89
CA LEU A 8 8.22 -0.81 -2.34
C LEU A 8 8.28 -0.55 -0.84
N GLU A 9 9.08 -1.30 -0.07
CA GLU A 9 9.32 -1.07 1.36
C GLU A 9 9.79 0.36 1.64
N LYS A 10 10.70 0.93 0.83
CA LYS A 10 11.14 2.32 0.98
C LYS A 10 10.07 3.36 0.64
N VAL A 11 9.22 3.10 -0.35
CA VAL A 11 8.07 3.98 -0.68
C VAL A 11 7.06 4.00 0.47
N LEU A 12 6.99 2.89 1.21
CA LEU A 12 6.09 2.67 2.31
C LEU A 12 6.68 3.17 3.66
N TYR A 13 7.99 3.07 3.93
CA TYR A 13 8.58 3.39 5.25
C TYR A 13 8.43 4.85 5.74
N GLY A 14 7.90 5.76 4.93
CA GLY A 14 7.56 7.13 5.33
C GLY A 14 6.10 7.32 5.72
N PHE A 15 5.40 6.26 6.16
CA PHE A 15 4.00 6.39 6.51
C PHE A 15 3.82 7.33 7.69
N SER A 16 2.86 8.25 7.52
CA SER A 16 2.33 9.16 8.53
C SER A 16 2.25 8.50 9.92
N TYR A 17 2.41 9.28 11.00
CA TYR A 17 2.27 8.83 12.39
C TYR A 17 1.02 7.98 12.64
N ALA A 18 0.00 8.10 11.79
CA ALA A 18 -1.23 7.33 11.87
C ALA A 18 -1.15 5.88 11.36
N VAL A 19 -0.13 5.44 10.62
CA VAL A 19 -0.06 4.02 10.22
C VAL A 19 0.68 3.23 11.29
N THR A 20 -0.05 2.37 11.96
CA THR A 20 0.44 1.57 13.08
C THR A 20 1.04 0.25 12.63
N ASP A 21 0.61 -0.27 11.48
CA ASP A 21 1.19 -1.47 10.87
C ASP A 21 1.03 -1.48 9.35
N GLN A 22 1.97 -2.15 8.68
CA GLN A 22 1.91 -2.37 7.25
C GLN A 22 2.51 -3.71 6.85
N THR A 23 1.86 -4.38 5.91
CA THR A 23 2.36 -5.64 5.34
C THR A 23 2.22 -5.64 3.83
N LEU A 24 3.33 -5.88 3.13
CA LEU A 24 3.37 -6.10 1.69
C LEU A 24 3.52 -7.59 1.39
N LYS A 25 2.65 -8.14 0.53
CA LYS A 25 2.72 -9.53 0.06
C LYS A 25 2.79 -9.55 -1.46
N ILE A 26 3.81 -10.20 -2.00
CA ILE A 26 3.99 -10.37 -3.44
C ILE A 26 3.76 -11.85 -3.78
N ASN A 27 2.76 -12.11 -4.61
CA ASN A 27 2.54 -13.43 -5.20
C ASN A 27 2.94 -13.36 -6.69
N THR A 28 4.08 -13.92 -7.02
CA THR A 28 4.62 -13.87 -8.39
C THR A 28 3.89 -14.77 -9.35
N GLU A 29 3.45 -15.95 -8.93
CA GLU A 29 2.72 -16.90 -9.77
C GLU A 29 1.41 -16.28 -10.26
N LYS A 30 0.66 -15.65 -9.34
CA LYS A 30 -0.61 -15.00 -9.64
C LYS A 30 -0.43 -13.57 -10.15
N LYS A 31 0.81 -13.05 -10.16
CA LYS A 31 1.15 -11.65 -10.42
C LYS A 31 0.26 -10.70 -9.61
N VAL A 32 0.20 -10.90 -8.30
CA VAL A 32 -0.56 -10.04 -7.38
C VAL A 32 0.36 -9.42 -6.35
N ILE A 33 0.26 -8.11 -6.17
CA ILE A 33 0.91 -7.37 -5.09
C ILE A 33 -0.21 -6.90 -4.15
N SER A 34 -0.17 -7.31 -2.90
CA SER A 34 -1.16 -6.93 -1.89
C SER A 34 -0.51 -6.11 -0.79
N LEU A 35 -1.05 -4.92 -0.54
CA LEU A 35 -0.67 -4.08 0.59
C LEU A 35 -1.79 -4.11 1.63
N ASN A 36 -1.45 -4.36 2.88
CA ASN A 36 -2.37 -4.26 4.00
C ASN A 36 -1.86 -3.18 4.97
N LEU A 37 -2.73 -2.25 5.35
CA LEU A 37 -2.42 -1.15 6.26
C LEU A 37 -3.31 -1.23 7.51
N GLN A 38 -2.74 -0.91 8.66
CA GLN A 38 -3.47 -0.57 9.88
C GLN A 38 -3.24 0.91 10.19
N ILE A 39 -4.33 1.61 10.47
CA ILE A 39 -4.36 3.06 10.54
C ILE A 39 -5.13 3.45 11.77
N ASP A 40 -4.46 4.22 12.61
CA ASP A 40 -5.02 4.90 13.77
C ASP A 40 -5.87 6.08 13.31
N THR A 41 -7.18 5.91 13.47
CA THR A 41 -8.19 6.91 13.10
C THR A 41 -8.29 8.06 14.09
N ASP A 42 -7.66 7.96 15.26
CA ASP A 42 -7.61 9.04 16.25
C ASP A 42 -6.50 10.06 15.90
N ILE A 43 -5.46 9.61 15.19
CA ILE A 43 -4.34 10.44 14.73
C ILE A 43 -4.61 11.03 13.34
N CYS A 44 -5.36 10.32 12.48
CA CYS A 44 -5.62 10.75 11.11
C CYS A 44 -7.12 10.72 10.82
N SER A 45 -7.64 11.90 10.47
CA SER A 45 -9.00 11.99 9.97
C SER A 45 -9.14 11.19 8.67
N MET A 46 -10.34 10.66 8.41
CA MET A 46 -10.61 9.93 7.18
C MET A 46 -10.26 10.74 5.92
N TYR A 47 -10.35 12.06 5.97
CA TYR A 47 -10.01 12.95 4.85
C TYR A 47 -8.50 12.99 4.58
N GLU A 48 -7.68 13.20 5.61
CA GLU A 48 -6.21 13.18 5.49
C GLU A 48 -5.71 11.79 5.06
N TYR A 49 -6.38 10.73 5.53
CA TYR A 49 -6.17 9.36 5.08
C TYR A 49 -6.37 9.28 3.56
N PHE A 50 -7.49 9.78 3.05
CA PHE A 50 -7.75 9.74 1.62
C PHE A 50 -6.73 10.55 0.82
N GLU A 51 -6.37 11.77 1.22
CA GLU A 51 -5.41 12.59 0.44
C GLU A 51 -4.01 11.98 0.38
N ILE A 52 -3.44 11.61 1.53
CA ILE A 52 -2.05 11.15 1.60
C ILE A 52 -1.93 9.75 1.00
N PHE A 53 -2.92 8.88 1.26
CA PHE A 53 -2.81 7.50 0.83
C PHE A 53 -3.31 7.27 -0.58
N LEU A 54 -4.39 7.91 -1.03
CA LEU A 54 -4.91 7.68 -2.38
C LEU A 54 -3.86 7.95 -3.46
N GLN A 55 -3.09 9.04 -3.36
CA GLN A 55 -2.03 9.32 -4.33
C GLN A 55 -0.98 8.20 -4.38
N ARG A 56 -0.52 7.73 -3.21
CA ARG A 56 0.49 6.66 -3.14
C ARG A 56 -0.07 5.31 -3.58
N MET A 57 -1.35 5.03 -3.29
CA MET A 57 -2.05 3.84 -3.77
C MET A 57 -2.11 3.80 -5.31
N LEU A 58 -2.43 4.94 -5.93
CA LEU A 58 -2.46 5.05 -7.40
C LEU A 58 -1.07 4.86 -8.00
N MET A 59 -0.01 5.36 -7.34
CA MET A 59 1.37 5.10 -7.75
C MET A 59 1.72 3.61 -7.66
N CYS A 60 1.39 2.94 -6.55
CA CYS A 60 1.63 1.50 -6.39
C CYS A 60 0.84 0.67 -7.42
N ARG A 61 -0.39 1.06 -7.72
CA ARG A 61 -1.19 0.46 -8.79
C ARG A 61 -0.51 0.63 -10.15
N GLY A 62 -0.12 1.84 -10.51
CA GLY A 62 0.58 2.10 -11.79
C GLY A 62 1.89 1.33 -11.90
N ALA A 63 2.67 1.24 -10.83
CA ALA A 63 3.89 0.44 -10.79
C ALA A 63 3.60 -1.07 -10.96
N ALA A 64 2.54 -1.59 -10.34
CA ALA A 64 2.12 -2.97 -10.52
C ALA A 64 1.65 -3.23 -11.96
N ASP A 65 0.88 -2.33 -12.55
CA ASP A 65 0.41 -2.42 -13.94
C ASP A 65 1.59 -2.44 -14.92
N MET A 66 2.61 -1.60 -14.72
CA MET A 66 3.86 -1.64 -15.50
C MET A 66 4.62 -2.97 -15.40
N LEU A 67 4.40 -3.72 -14.31
CA LEU A 67 4.99 -5.04 -14.08
C LEU A 67 4.06 -6.18 -14.54
N GLY A 68 2.89 -5.85 -15.11
CA GLY A 68 1.86 -6.82 -15.50
C GLY A 68 1.25 -7.55 -14.30
N ALA A 69 1.21 -6.90 -13.13
CA ALA A 69 0.70 -7.43 -11.88
C ALA A 69 -0.53 -6.64 -11.40
N THR A 70 -1.46 -7.32 -10.74
CA THR A 70 -2.61 -6.68 -10.08
C THR A 70 -2.20 -6.18 -8.70
N PHE A 71 -2.43 -4.90 -8.43
CA PHE A 71 -2.31 -4.34 -7.09
C PHE A 71 -3.63 -4.49 -6.31
N LYS A 72 -3.53 -4.86 -5.03
CA LYS A 72 -4.66 -4.93 -4.10
C LYS A 72 -4.33 -4.19 -2.83
N LEU A 73 -5.33 -3.53 -2.25
CA LEU A 73 -5.18 -2.80 -1.01
C LEU A 73 -6.29 -3.10 -0.01
N THR A 74 -5.87 -3.39 1.21
CA THR A 74 -6.74 -3.36 2.39
C THR A 74 -6.22 -2.34 3.41
N ALA A 75 -7.15 -1.61 4.03
CA ALA A 75 -6.87 -0.71 5.14
C ALA A 75 -7.87 -1.00 6.26
N ASN A 76 -7.39 -1.22 7.49
CA ASN A 76 -8.22 -1.61 8.64
C ASN A 76 -9.17 -2.79 8.33
N GLY A 77 -8.70 -3.74 7.52
CA GLY A 77 -9.47 -4.91 7.09
C GLY A 77 -10.48 -4.67 5.96
N ALA A 78 -10.75 -3.41 5.59
CA ALA A 78 -11.63 -3.07 4.48
C ALA A 78 -10.86 -3.08 3.15
N LYS A 79 -11.47 -3.64 2.09
CA LYS A 79 -10.93 -3.57 0.73
C LYS A 79 -11.12 -2.17 0.18
N VAL A 80 -10.03 -1.58 -0.29
CA VAL A 80 -10.02 -0.23 -0.88
C VAL A 80 -9.85 -0.32 -2.39
N LEU A 81 -8.96 -1.21 -2.86
CA LEU A 81 -8.64 -1.39 -4.27
C LEU A 81 -8.38 -2.86 -4.61
#